data_AF-A0A2E5D3S5-F1
#
_entry.id   AF-A0A2E5D3S5-F1
#
_cell.length_a   1.000
_cell.length_b   1.000
_cell.length_c   1.000
_cell.angle_alpha   90.00
_cell.angle_beta   90.00
_cell.angle_gamma   90.00
#
_symmetry.space_group_name_H-M   'P 1'
#
loop_
_entity.id
_entity.type
_entity.pdbx_description
1 polymer ?
#
loop_
_entity_poly.entity_id
_entity_poly.type
_entity_poly.pdbx_seq_one_letter_code
_entity_poly.pdbx_strand_id
1 'polypeptide(L)'
;MSRFTLIALSITLLAFSSGILPAGSPTAAEGHDSFIEGLREEKEPGAKSVSTIRTLSPVVSRFKGWFIDVTDRAKASNMGDVETANGISLASKARDSSGWQFIETENGYLVRAAGGKFRGWVIARDDRAKTRPEGPNLTVTPALRLANRVTDNCHWKLILTEQGLVLEALSGKYKGWFWDFGGGDPSHQESGREVSVNVLLAEKVVAGSYFAVRPAK
;
A
#
# COMPACT_ATOMS: atom_id res chain seq x y z
N MET A 1 -48.87 -28.50 47.62
CA MET A 1 -49.50 -27.60 46.63
C MET A 1 -48.39 -26.83 45.95
N SER A 2 -48.16 -27.17 44.68
CA SER A 2 -47.10 -26.64 43.83
C SER A 2 -47.57 -25.35 43.15
N ARG A 3 -46.71 -24.33 43.12
CA ARG A 3 -46.61 -23.27 42.10
C ARG A 3 -45.45 -22.36 42.50
N PHE A 4 -44.61 -22.02 41.54
CA PHE A 4 -43.93 -20.73 41.30
C PHE A 4 -42.77 -21.01 40.33
N THR A 5 -43.09 -21.02 39.03
CA THR A 5 -42.82 -19.95 38.06
C THR A 5 -41.40 -20.05 37.50
N LEU A 6 -41.30 -20.71 36.34
CA LEU A 6 -40.12 -20.74 35.48
C LEU A 6 -39.97 -19.36 34.82
N ILE A 7 -38.91 -18.63 35.13
CA ILE A 7 -38.52 -17.42 34.39
C ILE A 7 -37.57 -17.88 33.29
N ALA A 8 -38.08 -17.93 32.05
CA ALA A 8 -37.25 -18.11 30.87
C ALA A 8 -36.52 -16.78 30.59
N LEU A 9 -35.23 -16.71 30.92
CA LEU A 9 -34.37 -15.58 30.59
C LEU A 9 -33.95 -15.70 29.12
N SER A 10 -34.71 -15.09 28.22
CA SER A 10 -34.34 -14.94 26.81
C SER A 10 -33.15 -13.99 26.68
N ILE A 11 -31.93 -14.53 26.63
CA ILE A 11 -30.74 -13.77 26.24
C ILE A 11 -30.81 -13.55 24.74
N THR A 12 -31.27 -12.38 24.33
CA THR A 12 -31.17 -11.92 22.95
C THR A 12 -29.71 -11.60 22.68
N LEU A 13 -29.01 -12.48 21.94
CA LEU A 13 -27.73 -12.14 21.34
C LEU A 13 -27.97 -11.03 20.31
N LEU A 14 -27.77 -9.78 20.72
CA LEU A 14 -27.49 -8.69 19.79
C LEU A 14 -26.09 -8.91 19.24
N ALA A 15 -26.01 -9.70 18.17
CA ALA A 15 -24.86 -9.69 17.28
C ALA A 15 -24.78 -8.31 16.64
N PHE A 16 -24.05 -7.38 17.29
CA PHE A 16 -23.52 -6.21 16.60
C PHE A 16 -22.47 -6.72 15.61
N SER A 17 -22.94 -7.12 14.43
CA SER A 17 -22.14 -7.14 13.23
C SER A 17 -21.70 -5.69 12.98
N SER A 18 -20.60 -5.31 13.60
CA SER A 18 -19.81 -4.14 13.23
C SER A 18 -19.14 -4.47 11.90
N GLY A 19 -19.95 -4.67 10.86
CA GLY A 19 -19.49 -4.60 9.49
C GLY A 19 -19.11 -3.16 9.26
N ILE A 20 -17.83 -2.85 9.52
CA ILE A 20 -17.20 -1.65 8.98
C ILE A 20 -17.38 -1.80 7.48
N LEU A 21 -18.38 -1.12 6.92
CA LEU A 21 -18.49 -0.97 5.48
C LEU A 21 -17.15 -0.36 5.05
N PRO A 22 -16.40 -0.99 4.12
CA PRO A 22 -15.17 -0.39 3.64
C PRO A 22 -15.51 1.02 3.16
N ALA A 23 -14.73 2.00 3.62
CA ALA A 23 -14.79 3.32 3.04
C ALA A 23 -14.63 3.13 1.53
N GLY A 24 -15.63 3.55 0.74
CA GLY A 24 -15.62 3.35 -0.70
C GLY A 24 -14.35 3.94 -1.32
N SER A 25 -13.94 3.43 -2.48
CA SER A 25 -12.84 4.01 -3.25
C SER A 25 -13.02 5.54 -3.35
N PRO A 26 -11.96 6.36 -3.18
CA PRO A 26 -12.07 7.80 -3.36
C PRO A 26 -12.50 8.13 -4.80
N THR A 27 -13.19 9.26 -4.96
CA THR A 27 -13.55 9.77 -6.28
C THR A 27 -12.29 10.18 -7.04
N ALA A 28 -12.21 9.77 -8.31
CA ALA A 28 -11.16 10.19 -9.21
C ALA A 28 -11.31 11.68 -9.55
N ALA A 29 -10.19 12.40 -9.60
CA ALA A 29 -10.17 13.80 -10.00
C ALA A 29 -10.24 13.98 -11.52
N GLU A 30 -10.53 15.20 -11.95
CA GLU A 30 -10.35 15.61 -13.34
C GLU A 30 -8.90 15.36 -13.78
N GLY A 31 -8.72 14.75 -14.96
CA GLY A 31 -7.40 14.35 -15.47
C GLY A 31 -6.94 12.95 -15.05
N HIS A 32 -7.75 12.17 -14.32
CA HIS A 32 -7.45 10.78 -13.97
C HIS A 32 -7.08 9.93 -15.20
N ASP A 33 -7.92 9.93 -16.23
CA ASP A 33 -7.70 9.09 -17.42
C ASP A 33 -6.43 9.52 -18.17
N SER A 34 -6.19 10.83 -18.29
CA SER A 34 -4.96 11.36 -18.90
C SER A 34 -3.71 10.99 -18.11
N PHE A 35 -3.80 10.98 -16.78
CA PHE A 35 -2.71 10.52 -15.92
C PHE A 35 -2.41 9.04 -16.15
N ILE A 36 -3.45 8.20 -16.20
CA ILE A 36 -3.30 6.76 -16.45
C ILE A 36 -2.69 6.53 -17.83
N GLU A 37 -3.17 7.22 -18.86
CA GLU A 37 -2.59 7.14 -20.21
C GLU A 37 -1.13 7.57 -20.23
N GLY A 38 -0.76 8.61 -19.47
CA GLY A 38 0.62 9.07 -19.33
C GLY A 38 1.58 8.08 -18.64
N LEU A 39 1.08 6.98 -18.07
CA LEU A 39 1.91 5.87 -17.58
C LEU A 39 2.15 4.79 -18.65
N ARG A 40 1.48 4.84 -19.80
CA ARG A 40 1.56 3.82 -20.86
C ARG A 40 2.62 4.16 -21.91
N GLU A 41 3.89 4.14 -21.50
CA GLU A 41 4.99 4.64 -22.34
C GLU A 41 5.73 3.54 -23.12
N GLU A 42 5.85 2.36 -22.53
CA GLU A 42 6.63 1.24 -23.05
C GLU A 42 5.79 -0.05 -23.11
N LYS A 43 6.30 -1.06 -23.82
CA LYS A 43 5.72 -2.41 -23.89
C LYS A 43 6.74 -3.45 -23.45
N GLU A 44 6.30 -4.44 -22.67
CA GLU A 44 7.08 -5.61 -22.32
C GLU A 44 6.21 -6.88 -22.43
N PRO A 45 6.80 -8.07 -22.66
CA PRO A 45 6.04 -9.32 -22.68
C PRO A 45 5.28 -9.55 -21.36
N GLY A 46 3.98 -9.81 -21.46
CA GLY A 46 3.12 -10.08 -20.29
C GLY A 46 2.50 -8.84 -19.63
N ALA A 47 2.81 -7.63 -20.11
CA ALA A 47 2.18 -6.39 -19.67
C ALA A 47 1.37 -5.75 -20.82
N LYS A 48 0.31 -5.00 -20.46
CA LYS A 48 -0.40 -4.12 -21.40
C LYS A 48 0.46 -2.90 -21.74
N SER A 49 1.08 -2.33 -20.72
CA SER A 49 1.96 -1.17 -20.82
C SER A 49 2.89 -1.10 -19.61
N VAL A 50 3.97 -0.35 -19.76
CA VAL A 50 4.94 -0.08 -18.69
C VAL A 50 5.28 1.41 -18.71
N SER A 51 5.37 2.02 -17.53
CA SER A 51 5.87 3.38 -17.42
C SER A 51 7.39 3.42 -17.50
N THR A 52 7.93 4.54 -17.99
CA THR A 52 9.31 4.92 -17.67
C THR A 52 9.44 5.10 -16.15
N ILE A 53 10.68 5.18 -15.64
CA ILE A 53 10.92 5.17 -14.20
C ILE A 53 10.27 6.39 -13.53
N ARG A 54 9.62 6.15 -12.38
CA ARG A 54 8.93 7.15 -11.56
C ARG A 54 9.46 7.17 -10.14
N THR A 55 9.40 8.32 -9.51
CA THR A 55 9.45 8.44 -8.05
C THR A 55 8.06 8.69 -7.50
N LEU A 56 7.75 8.15 -6.33
CA LEU A 56 6.54 8.45 -5.58
C LEU A 56 6.92 9.20 -4.30
N SER A 57 6.27 10.34 -4.05
CA SER A 57 6.53 11.17 -2.88
C SER A 57 5.24 11.49 -2.13
N PRO A 58 5.14 11.27 -0.80
CA PRO A 58 3.99 11.73 -0.03
C PRO A 58 3.77 13.24 -0.20
N VAL A 59 2.51 13.66 -0.25
CA VAL A 59 2.14 15.08 -0.49
C VAL A 59 1.50 15.78 0.71
N VAL A 60 0.80 15.05 1.57
CA VAL A 60 0.07 15.60 2.73
C VAL A 60 0.72 15.22 4.06
N SER A 61 1.40 14.07 4.14
CA SER A 61 1.96 13.59 5.40
C SER A 61 3.17 14.38 5.88
N ARG A 62 3.63 14.10 7.11
CA ARG A 62 4.85 14.68 7.69
C ARG A 62 6.12 14.41 6.87
N PHE A 63 6.08 13.39 6.01
CA PHE A 63 7.16 13.02 5.10
C PHE A 63 7.00 13.65 3.71
N LYS A 64 6.29 14.77 3.61
CA LYS A 64 6.14 15.50 2.35
C LYS A 64 7.50 15.76 1.70
N GLY A 65 7.61 15.40 0.43
CA GLY A 65 8.84 15.56 -0.35
C GLY A 65 9.89 14.46 -0.15
N TRP A 66 9.64 13.47 0.70
CA TRP A 66 10.44 12.25 0.77
C TRP A 66 10.02 11.30 -0.35
N PHE A 67 10.73 10.19 -0.51
CA PHE A 67 10.53 9.24 -1.60
C PHE A 67 10.23 7.86 -1.07
N ILE A 68 9.23 7.17 -1.64
CA ILE A 68 9.06 5.73 -1.43
C ILE A 68 10.32 5.04 -1.96
N ASP A 69 10.89 4.19 -1.13
CA ASP A 69 12.24 3.69 -1.31
C ASP A 69 12.42 2.31 -0.69
N VAL A 70 13.54 1.65 -0.98
CA VAL A 70 13.93 0.39 -0.34
C VAL A 70 15.14 0.61 0.56
N THR A 71 15.00 0.32 1.85
CA THR A 71 16.09 0.42 2.84
C THR A 71 17.23 -0.55 2.54
N ASP A 72 18.46 -0.14 2.79
CA ASP A 72 19.67 -0.96 2.67
C ASP A 72 19.65 -2.14 3.66
N ARG A 73 18.87 -2.00 4.74
CA ARG A 73 18.67 -3.06 5.75
C ARG A 73 17.71 -4.15 5.31
N ALA A 74 17.05 -3.98 4.17
CA ALA A 74 16.08 -4.94 3.66
C ALA A 74 16.74 -6.30 3.40
N LYS A 75 16.15 -7.33 4.01
CA LYS A 75 16.56 -8.73 3.86
C LYS A 75 15.44 -9.53 3.22
N ALA A 76 15.81 -10.33 2.23
CA ALA A 76 14.93 -11.31 1.65
C ALA A 76 14.68 -12.46 2.64
N SER A 77 13.49 -13.03 2.57
CA SER A 77 12.99 -14.11 3.42
C SER A 77 11.89 -14.85 2.68
N ASN A 78 11.70 -16.13 2.97
CA ASN A 78 10.66 -16.92 2.31
C ASN A 78 9.29 -16.70 2.97
N MET A 79 8.29 -16.46 2.15
CA MET A 79 6.88 -16.39 2.50
C MET A 79 6.13 -17.44 1.69
N GLY A 80 6.07 -18.66 2.24
CA GLY A 80 5.65 -19.83 1.46
C GLY A 80 6.63 -20.03 0.30
N ASP A 81 6.09 -20.11 -0.92
CA ASP A 81 6.88 -20.32 -2.15
C ASP A 81 7.36 -19.02 -2.81
N VAL A 82 7.06 -17.86 -2.21
CA VAL A 82 7.46 -16.54 -2.71
C VAL A 82 8.61 -16.02 -1.85
N GLU A 83 9.68 -15.56 -2.48
CA GLU A 83 10.70 -14.80 -1.75
C GLU A 83 10.21 -13.37 -1.59
N THR A 84 10.25 -12.88 -0.35
CA THR A 84 9.77 -11.54 0.00
C THR A 84 10.80 -10.79 0.83
N ALA A 85 10.82 -9.47 0.71
CA ALA A 85 11.62 -8.62 1.57
C ALA A 85 10.73 -7.62 2.30
N ASN A 86 10.94 -7.53 3.62
CA ASN A 86 10.46 -6.41 4.39
C ASN A 86 11.50 -5.28 4.27
N GLY A 87 11.18 -4.26 3.50
CA GLY A 87 12.17 -3.26 3.12
C GLY A 87 11.62 -1.99 2.49
N ILE A 88 10.32 -1.89 2.28
CA ILE A 88 9.73 -0.66 1.76
C ILE A 88 9.81 0.40 2.86
N SER A 89 10.23 1.59 2.49
CA SER A 89 10.53 2.69 3.41
C SER A 89 10.27 4.03 2.72
N LEU A 90 10.47 5.12 3.47
CA LEU A 90 10.62 6.48 2.96
C LEU A 90 12.06 6.93 3.15
N ALA A 91 12.60 7.66 2.19
CA ALA A 91 13.90 8.29 2.30
C ALA A 91 13.84 9.80 2.01
N SER A 92 14.60 10.60 2.75
CA SER A 92 14.65 12.06 2.56
C SER A 92 15.36 12.50 1.28
N LYS A 93 16.09 11.59 0.63
CA LYS A 93 16.76 11.79 -0.66
C LYS A 93 16.53 10.58 -1.56
N ALA A 94 16.14 10.84 -2.80
CA ALA A 94 15.98 9.83 -3.83
C ALA A 94 17.33 9.21 -4.21
N ARG A 95 17.29 7.92 -4.54
CA ARG A 95 18.36 7.14 -5.16
C ARG A 95 17.75 6.17 -6.16
N ASP A 96 18.58 5.35 -6.80
CA ASP A 96 18.13 4.28 -7.70
C ASP A 96 17.10 3.34 -7.04
N SER A 97 17.21 3.10 -5.73
CA SER A 97 16.25 2.31 -4.92
C SER A 97 14.88 2.98 -4.73
N SER A 98 14.76 4.27 -5.09
CA SER A 98 13.52 5.05 -5.02
C SER A 98 12.80 5.12 -6.37
N GLY A 99 13.34 4.46 -7.39
CA GLY A 99 12.74 4.36 -8.72
C GLY A 99 11.76 3.19 -8.81
N TRP A 100 10.59 3.46 -9.39
CA TRP A 100 9.48 2.53 -9.55
C TRP A 100 8.93 2.57 -10.97
N GLN A 101 8.42 1.45 -11.46
CA GLN A 101 7.66 1.38 -12.70
C GLN A 101 6.24 0.91 -12.40
N PHE A 102 5.28 1.52 -13.08
CA PHE A 102 3.90 1.06 -13.10
C PHE A 102 3.74 0.13 -14.28
N ILE A 103 3.29 -1.10 -14.03
CA ILE A 103 3.06 -2.10 -15.07
C ILE A 103 1.58 -2.40 -15.11
N GLU A 104 0.93 -2.09 -16.22
CA GLU A 104 -0.49 -2.37 -16.40
C GLU A 104 -0.69 -3.82 -16.80
N THR A 105 -1.60 -4.52 -16.11
CA THR A 105 -1.97 -5.91 -16.41
C THR A 105 -3.49 -6.04 -16.54
N GLU A 106 -3.97 -7.25 -16.85
CA GLU A 106 -5.41 -7.56 -16.81
C GLU A 106 -6.02 -7.41 -15.41
N ASN A 107 -5.23 -7.55 -14.35
CA ASN A 107 -5.69 -7.55 -12.96
C ASN A 107 -5.48 -6.21 -12.24
N GLY A 108 -5.03 -5.16 -12.95
CA GLY A 108 -4.66 -3.85 -12.39
C GLY A 108 -3.18 -3.56 -12.55
N TYR A 109 -2.63 -2.67 -11.71
CA TYR A 109 -1.24 -2.23 -11.81
C TYR A 109 -0.33 -2.97 -10.85
N LEU A 110 0.85 -3.37 -11.31
CA LEU A 110 1.98 -3.70 -10.46
C LEU A 110 2.82 -2.44 -10.23
N VAL A 111 3.47 -2.36 -9.06
CA VAL A 111 4.50 -1.35 -8.79
C VAL A 111 5.84 -2.07 -8.61
N ARG A 112 6.68 -2.00 -9.65
CA ARG A 112 7.95 -2.73 -9.75
C ARG A 112 9.13 -1.82 -9.38
N ALA A 113 10.03 -2.29 -8.55
CA ALA A 113 11.29 -1.59 -8.28
C ALA A 113 12.14 -1.51 -9.56
N ALA A 114 12.50 -0.29 -9.94
CA ALA A 114 13.26 -0.03 -11.17
C ALA A 114 14.78 -0.09 -10.97
N GLY A 115 15.25 0.00 -9.72
CA GLY A 115 16.66 0.04 -9.37
C GLY A 115 16.96 -0.53 -7.99
N GLY A 116 18.22 -0.42 -7.59
CA GLY A 116 18.73 -0.95 -6.32
C GLY A 116 18.77 -2.48 -6.23
N LYS A 117 19.03 -2.98 -5.01
CA LYS A 117 19.21 -4.41 -4.70
C LYS A 117 18.00 -5.28 -5.09
N PHE A 118 16.81 -4.71 -5.10
CA PHE A 118 15.55 -5.43 -5.36
C PHE A 118 14.95 -5.06 -6.73
N ARG A 119 15.77 -4.57 -7.67
CA ARG A 119 15.32 -4.29 -9.04
C ARG A 119 14.57 -5.50 -9.61
N GLY A 120 13.40 -5.22 -10.20
CA GLY A 120 12.51 -6.24 -10.76
C GLY A 120 11.47 -6.79 -9.78
N TRP A 121 11.62 -6.58 -8.48
CA TRP A 121 10.67 -7.03 -7.47
C TRP A 121 9.45 -6.11 -7.44
N VAL A 122 8.28 -6.64 -7.06
CA VAL A 122 7.02 -5.90 -7.04
C VAL A 122 6.51 -5.67 -5.63
N ILE A 123 5.85 -4.55 -5.38
CA ILE A 123 5.20 -4.29 -4.10
C ILE A 123 3.95 -5.18 -3.97
N ALA A 124 3.92 -5.98 -2.92
CA ALA A 124 2.91 -6.98 -2.62
C ALA A 124 2.33 -6.79 -1.21
N ARG A 125 1.16 -7.38 -0.99
CA ARG A 125 0.51 -7.49 0.31
C ARG A 125 0.81 -8.83 0.97
N ASP A 126 1.13 -8.81 2.26
CA ASP A 126 1.17 -9.99 3.13
C ASP A 126 -0.16 -10.13 3.88
N ASP A 127 -1.07 -10.93 3.34
CA ASP A 127 -2.40 -11.19 3.93
C ASP A 127 -2.36 -11.85 5.32
N ARG A 128 -1.20 -12.38 5.72
CA ARG A 128 -0.99 -12.99 7.05
C ARG A 128 -0.67 -11.94 8.11
N ALA A 129 -0.31 -10.71 7.71
CA ALA A 129 -0.04 -9.63 8.65
C ALA A 129 -1.25 -9.42 9.59
N LYS A 130 -0.99 -9.03 10.83
CA LYS A 130 -2.05 -8.71 11.79
C LYS A 130 -2.37 -7.23 11.73
N THR A 131 -3.66 -6.92 11.74
CA THR A 131 -4.14 -5.54 11.87
C THR A 131 -3.93 -5.04 13.29
N ARG A 132 -3.84 -3.71 13.43
CA ARG A 132 -3.82 -3.02 14.71
C ARG A 132 -4.53 -1.67 14.57
N PRO A 133 -5.11 -1.12 15.66
CA PRO A 133 -5.59 0.25 15.64
C PRO A 133 -4.42 1.25 15.54
N GLU A 134 -4.67 2.38 14.90
CA GLU A 134 -3.83 3.58 14.82
C GLU A 134 -4.70 4.78 15.26
N GLY A 135 -4.80 4.98 16.56
CA GLY A 135 -5.79 5.90 17.14
C GLY A 135 -7.21 5.30 17.17
N PRO A 136 -8.24 6.11 17.47
CA PRO A 136 -9.58 5.60 17.79
C PRO A 136 -10.39 5.13 16.57
N ASN A 137 -10.08 5.64 15.37
CA ASN A 137 -10.96 5.53 14.20
C ASN A 137 -10.23 5.03 12.94
N LEU A 138 -9.12 4.31 13.10
CA LEU A 138 -8.32 3.83 11.98
C LEU A 138 -7.69 2.48 12.33
N THR A 139 -7.89 1.51 11.45
CA THR A 139 -7.17 0.23 11.45
C THR A 139 -6.08 0.26 10.38
N VAL A 140 -4.88 -0.17 10.76
CA VAL A 140 -3.72 -0.30 9.89
C VAL A 140 -3.08 -1.68 9.99
N THR A 141 -2.22 -2.01 9.04
CA THR A 141 -1.41 -3.24 9.06
C THR A 141 -0.07 -3.02 8.35
N PRO A 142 1.06 -3.50 8.90
CA PRO A 142 2.36 -3.44 8.24
C PRO A 142 2.50 -4.58 7.20
N ALA A 143 1.62 -4.57 6.18
CA ALA A 143 1.48 -5.68 5.24
C ALA A 143 2.21 -5.47 3.91
N LEU A 144 2.78 -4.30 3.63
CA LEU A 144 3.51 -4.09 2.37
C LEU A 144 4.88 -4.77 2.40
N ARG A 145 5.19 -5.52 1.34
CA ARG A 145 6.44 -6.25 1.12
C ARG A 145 6.90 -6.06 -0.32
N LEU A 146 8.18 -6.32 -0.58
CA LEU A 146 8.63 -6.62 -1.94
C LEU A 146 8.51 -8.13 -2.18
N ALA A 147 8.08 -8.54 -3.36
CA ALA A 147 8.03 -9.94 -3.79
C ALA A 147 8.83 -10.13 -5.08
N ASN A 148 9.60 -11.22 -5.14
CA ASN A 148 10.44 -11.54 -6.30
C ASN A 148 9.65 -12.07 -7.52
N ARG A 149 8.37 -12.38 -7.33
CA ARG A 149 7.45 -12.84 -8.38
C ARG A 149 6.06 -12.27 -8.16
N VAL A 150 5.34 -12.11 -9.26
CA VAL A 150 3.96 -11.61 -9.26
C VAL A 150 3.01 -12.67 -8.71
N THR A 151 2.09 -12.22 -7.86
CA THR A 151 0.98 -12.99 -7.29
C THR A 151 -0.26 -12.09 -7.25
N ASP A 152 -1.43 -12.64 -6.93
CA ASP A 152 -2.68 -11.87 -6.80
C ASP A 152 -2.55 -10.70 -5.82
N ASN A 153 -1.67 -10.82 -4.82
CA ASN A 153 -1.42 -9.80 -3.81
C ASN A 153 -0.57 -8.61 -4.30
N CYS A 154 -0.15 -8.59 -5.57
CA CYS A 154 0.71 -7.56 -6.13
C CYS A 154 -0.03 -6.49 -6.93
N HIS A 155 -1.34 -6.66 -7.14
CA HIS A 155 -2.13 -5.78 -8.02
C HIS A 155 -2.84 -4.66 -7.27
N TRP A 156 -2.75 -3.46 -7.83
CA TRP A 156 -3.24 -2.20 -7.27
C TRP A 156 -4.13 -1.48 -8.27
N LYS A 157 -5.18 -0.84 -7.77
CA LYS A 157 -5.93 0.16 -8.51
C LYS A 157 -5.31 1.51 -8.24
N LEU A 158 -4.97 2.21 -9.31
CA LEU A 158 -4.45 3.57 -9.27
C LEU A 158 -5.63 4.54 -9.32
N ILE A 159 -5.69 5.49 -8.40
CA ILE A 159 -6.75 6.52 -8.37
C ILE A 159 -6.08 7.87 -8.16
N LEU A 160 -5.95 8.65 -9.22
CA LEU A 160 -5.58 10.06 -9.11
C LEU A 160 -6.74 10.84 -8.47
N THR A 161 -6.47 11.45 -7.31
CA THR A 161 -7.38 12.36 -6.60
C THR A 161 -6.84 13.80 -6.68
N GLU A 162 -7.60 14.78 -6.20
CA GLU A 162 -7.16 16.19 -6.19
C GLU A 162 -5.88 16.39 -5.37
N GLN A 163 -5.69 15.58 -4.32
CA GLN A 163 -4.54 15.65 -3.43
C GLN A 163 -3.33 14.87 -3.98
N GLY A 164 -3.54 13.83 -4.80
CA GLY A 164 -2.49 12.99 -5.36
C GLY A 164 -2.95 11.59 -5.73
N LEU A 165 -2.00 10.76 -6.20
CA LEU A 165 -2.27 9.36 -6.50
C LEU A 165 -2.50 8.57 -5.21
N VAL A 166 -3.54 7.75 -5.21
CA VAL A 166 -3.86 6.75 -4.20
C VAL A 166 -3.75 5.35 -4.82
N LEU A 167 -3.24 4.39 -4.05
CA LEU A 167 -3.14 2.98 -4.47
C LEU A 167 -4.04 2.12 -3.58
N GLU A 168 -5.03 1.48 -4.20
CA GLU A 168 -6.01 0.62 -3.55
C GLU A 168 -5.73 -0.85 -3.85
N ALA A 169 -5.79 -1.70 -2.84
CA ALA A 169 -5.67 -3.15 -2.97
C ALA A 169 -6.88 -3.75 -3.70
N LEU A 170 -6.63 -4.52 -4.76
CA LEU A 170 -7.71 -5.10 -5.59
C LEU A 170 -8.21 -6.47 -5.13
N SER A 171 -7.48 -7.16 -4.26
CA SER A 171 -7.75 -8.55 -3.88
C SER A 171 -7.23 -8.88 -2.47
N GLY A 172 -7.54 -10.10 -2.01
CA GLY A 172 -7.06 -10.64 -0.75
C GLY A 172 -7.80 -10.10 0.47
N LYS A 173 -7.26 -10.40 1.65
CA LYS A 173 -7.80 -9.99 2.96
C LYS A 173 -7.98 -8.47 3.06
N TYR A 174 -7.12 -7.71 2.39
CA TYR A 174 -7.07 -6.25 2.46
C TYR A 174 -7.65 -5.56 1.24
N LYS A 175 -8.52 -6.22 0.46
CA LYS A 175 -9.20 -5.57 -0.66
C LYS A 175 -9.88 -4.26 -0.21
N GLY A 176 -9.69 -3.20 -0.98
CA GLY A 176 -10.19 -1.85 -0.66
C GLY A 176 -9.31 -1.05 0.30
N TRP A 177 -8.20 -1.61 0.80
CA TRP A 177 -7.27 -0.88 1.67
C TRP A 177 -6.26 -0.10 0.85
N PHE A 178 -5.71 0.95 1.44
CA PHE A 178 -4.86 1.93 0.78
C PHE A 178 -3.45 1.92 1.35
N TRP A 179 -2.46 2.25 0.53
CA TRP A 179 -1.12 2.53 1.03
C TRP A 179 -1.16 3.66 2.05
N ASP A 180 -0.38 3.56 3.12
CA ASP A 180 -0.22 4.60 4.13
C ASP A 180 1.24 4.73 4.54
N PHE A 181 1.81 5.88 4.21
CA PHE A 181 3.19 6.27 4.48
C PHE A 181 3.23 7.49 5.42
N GLY A 182 2.24 7.62 6.30
CA GLY A 182 2.06 8.75 7.22
C GLY A 182 2.35 8.46 8.69
N GLY A 183 2.79 7.23 9.01
CA GLY A 183 2.94 6.73 10.38
C GLY A 183 3.84 7.57 11.31
N GLY A 184 3.66 7.32 12.61
CA GLY A 184 4.30 8.08 13.69
C GLY A 184 5.74 7.67 14.05
N ASP A 185 6.27 6.57 13.49
CA ASP A 185 7.59 6.07 13.92
C ASP A 185 8.71 7.05 13.56
N PRO A 186 9.76 7.17 14.38
CA PRO A 186 10.89 8.06 14.10
C PRO A 186 11.65 7.65 12.82
N SER A 187 12.32 8.61 12.21
CA SER A 187 13.33 8.35 11.18
C SER A 187 14.67 7.98 11.83
N HIS A 188 15.55 7.34 11.05
CA HIS A 188 16.93 7.08 11.41
C HIS A 188 17.88 7.44 10.26
N GLN A 189 19.15 7.66 10.59
CA GLN A 189 20.18 7.86 9.57
C GLN A 189 20.61 6.52 8.96
N GLU A 190 20.66 6.47 7.65
CA GLU A 190 21.09 5.31 6.88
C GLU A 190 21.80 5.77 5.61
N SER A 191 23.05 5.36 5.44
CA SER A 191 23.83 5.62 4.22
C SER A 191 23.84 7.09 3.77
N GLY A 192 23.86 8.05 4.72
CA GLY A 192 23.92 9.49 4.45
C GLY A 192 22.59 10.18 4.13
N ARG A 193 21.46 9.55 4.45
CA ARG A 193 20.10 10.11 4.34
C ARG A 193 19.24 9.66 5.50
N GLU A 194 18.14 10.37 5.74
CA GLU A 194 17.14 9.93 6.71
C GLU A 194 16.21 8.92 6.05
N VAL A 195 15.89 7.86 6.78
CA VAL A 195 15.02 6.78 6.35
C VAL A 195 13.95 6.53 7.41
N SER A 196 12.73 6.21 7.01
CA SER A 196 11.63 5.83 7.89
C SER A 196 10.88 4.62 7.34
N VAL A 197 10.63 3.62 8.19
CA VAL A 197 9.95 2.37 7.81
C VAL A 197 8.44 2.42 8.14
N ASN A 198 7.86 3.62 8.18
CA ASN A 198 6.43 3.86 8.40
C ASN A 198 5.60 3.47 7.18
N VAL A 199 5.57 2.18 6.85
CA VAL A 199 4.93 1.67 5.64
C VAL A 199 3.82 0.71 6.00
N LEU A 200 2.58 1.17 5.82
CA LEU A 200 1.36 0.51 6.26
C LEU A 200 0.38 0.35 5.08
N LEU A 201 -0.62 -0.51 5.31
CA LEU A 201 -1.92 -0.42 4.65
C LEU A 201 -2.94 0.10 5.66
N ALA A 202 -3.81 1.00 5.23
CA ALA A 202 -4.89 1.58 6.00
C ALA A 202 -6.25 1.18 5.43
N GLU A 203 -7.25 0.96 6.29
CA GLU A 203 -8.61 0.56 5.88
C GLU A 203 -9.38 1.67 5.14
N LYS A 204 -8.84 2.89 5.10
CA LYS A 204 -9.36 4.05 4.38
C LYS A 204 -8.22 4.99 3.99
N VAL A 205 -8.49 5.91 3.08
CA VAL A 205 -7.52 6.93 2.66
C VAL A 205 -7.21 7.86 3.85
N VAL A 206 -5.92 8.10 4.09
CA VAL A 206 -5.41 8.98 5.14
C VAL A 206 -4.33 9.92 4.57
N ALA A 207 -3.80 10.84 5.38
CA ALA A 207 -2.78 11.80 4.92
C ALA A 207 -1.52 11.13 4.31
N GLY A 208 -1.18 9.91 4.75
CA GLY A 208 -0.09 9.12 4.19
C GLY A 208 -0.39 8.37 2.90
N SER A 209 -1.63 8.45 2.37
CA SER A 209 -2.07 7.69 1.20
C SER A 209 -1.92 8.41 -0.14
N TYR A 210 -1.52 9.68 -0.12
CA TYR A 210 -1.48 10.54 -1.30
C TYR A 210 -0.05 10.76 -1.79
N PHE A 211 0.21 10.41 -3.05
CA PHE A 211 1.54 10.47 -3.65
C PHE A 211 1.59 11.37 -4.88
N ALA A 212 2.61 12.20 -4.97
CA ALA A 212 3.03 12.82 -6.21
C ALA A 212 3.86 11.79 -6.99
N VAL A 213 3.49 11.55 -8.25
CA VAL A 213 4.23 10.71 -9.18
C VAL A 213 4.98 11.60 -10.15
N ARG A 214 6.29 11.42 -10.25
CA ARG A 214 7.16 12.21 -11.13
C ARG A 214 8.12 11.30 -11.88
N PRO A 215 8.55 11.65 -13.11
CA PRO A 215 9.68 10.97 -13.75
C PRO A 215 10.91 10.97 -12.83
N ALA A 216 11.56 9.82 -12.70
CA ALA A 216 12.87 9.77 -12.05
C ALA A 216 13.91 10.40 -12.98
N LYS A 217 14.72 11.32 -12.46
CA LYS A 217 15.84 11.94 -13.17
C LYS A 217 17.13 11.20 -12.88
#